data_AF-A0A7Y9FK19-F1
#
_entry.id   AF-A0A7Y9FK19-F1
#
_cell.length_a   1.000
_cell.length_b   1.000
_cell.length_c   1.000
_cell.angle_alpha   90.00
_cell.angle_beta   90.00
_cell.angle_gamma   90.00
#
_symmetry.space_group_name_H-M   'P 1'
#
loop_
_entity.id
_entity.type
_entity.pdbx_description
1 polymer ?
#
loop_
_entity_poly.entity_id
_entity_poly.type
_entity_poly.pdbx_seq_one_letter_code
_entity_poly.pdbx_strand_id
1 'polypeptide(L)'
;MALKLSRLVGTSPIVDGDGKPTLTFVRYWQTFAEQIERAINAIAEILGITDDLDKAIKRAQAAAAEAKDAADASAAATAATKREQALVNSYIDPDTVLSASPTTITIAAHSRMYADGTSASVNGGTVNATAAGDADYVFYVDPERDGGTVTYQVSTTPPTQTGDTHVVGAVAIPTTGTVDGGEGPRRPGYVSPNKFNTVPDE
;
A
#
# COMPACT_ATOMS: atom_id res chain seq x y z
N MET A 1 -3.50 19.44 -49.98
CA MET A 1 -3.34 19.92 -51.36
C MET A 1 -1.87 19.87 -51.72
N ALA A 2 -1.49 19.27 -52.84
CA ALA A 2 -0.08 19.29 -53.28
C ALA A 2 0.29 20.70 -53.74
N LEU A 3 1.39 21.26 -53.22
CA LEU A 3 1.93 22.53 -53.66
C LEU A 3 2.39 22.38 -55.13
N LYS A 4 1.69 23.03 -56.07
CA LYS A 4 2.12 23.10 -57.46
C LYS A 4 2.95 24.37 -57.64
N LEU A 5 4.26 24.20 -57.75
CA LEU A 5 5.15 25.31 -58.12
C LEU A 5 4.80 25.77 -59.54
N SER A 6 4.63 27.08 -59.71
CA SER A 6 4.48 27.67 -61.04
C SER A 6 5.73 27.37 -61.86
N ARG A 7 5.55 26.96 -63.11
CA ARG A 7 6.66 26.57 -63.99
C ARG A 7 7.05 27.76 -64.86
N LEU A 8 8.33 27.88 -65.17
CA LEU A 8 8.80 28.83 -66.18
C LEU A 8 8.10 28.55 -67.50
N VAL A 9 7.41 29.55 -68.02
CA VAL A 9 6.79 29.52 -69.36
C VAL A 9 7.84 29.99 -70.36
N GLY A 10 8.29 29.09 -71.24
CA GLY A 10 9.39 29.33 -72.19
C GLY A 10 9.11 30.33 -73.31
N THR A 11 7.99 31.06 -73.26
CA THR A 11 7.53 31.96 -74.32
C THR A 11 7.99 33.41 -74.15
N SER A 12 8.65 33.76 -73.03
CA SER A 12 9.08 35.14 -72.74
C SER A 12 10.57 35.21 -72.40
N PRO A 13 11.31 36.22 -72.90
CA PRO A 13 12.70 36.44 -72.51
C PRO A 13 12.82 36.68 -71.01
N ILE A 14 13.75 35.96 -70.37
CA ILE A 14 14.10 36.13 -68.95
C ILE A 14 14.99 37.35 -68.73
N VAL A 15 15.72 37.76 -69.78
CA VAL A 15 16.56 38.95 -69.80
C VAL A 15 16.17 39.87 -70.95
N ASP A 16 16.37 41.17 -70.77
CA ASP A 16 16.23 42.17 -71.82
C ASP A 16 17.51 42.26 -72.68
N GLY A 17 17.55 43.20 -73.63
CA GLY A 17 18.69 43.41 -74.53
C GLY A 17 19.97 43.86 -73.81
N ASP A 18 19.86 44.36 -72.58
CA ASP A 18 21.00 44.77 -71.74
C ASP A 18 21.49 43.65 -70.81
N GLY A 19 20.91 42.44 -70.93
CA GLY A 19 21.21 41.30 -70.07
C GLY A 19 20.63 41.42 -68.66
N LYS A 20 19.73 42.38 -68.40
CA LYS A 20 19.06 42.53 -67.10
C LYS A 20 17.78 41.70 -67.06
N PRO A 21 17.34 41.22 -65.89
CA PRO A 21 16.13 40.43 -65.79
C PRO A 21 14.91 41.26 -66.21
N THR A 22 14.02 40.66 -67.02
CA THR A 22 12.80 41.37 -67.44
C THR A 22 11.88 41.62 -66.25
N LEU A 23 11.10 42.71 -66.28
CA LEU A 23 10.13 43.03 -65.23
C LEU A 23 9.15 41.87 -64.95
N THR A 24 8.77 41.14 -66.00
CA THR A 24 7.93 39.94 -65.90
C THR A 24 8.61 38.85 -65.06
N PHE A 25 9.90 38.60 -65.31
CA PHE A 25 10.68 37.63 -64.53
C PHE A 25 10.88 38.09 -63.08
N VAL A 26 11.18 39.38 -62.84
CA VAL A 26 11.34 39.92 -61.48
C VAL A 26 10.05 39.78 -60.67
N ARG A 27 8.89 40.11 -61.26
CA ARG A 27 7.58 39.93 -60.60
C ARG A 27 7.27 38.47 -60.32
N TYR A 28 7.49 37.61 -61.31
CA TYR A 28 7.35 36.16 -61.15
C TYR A 28 8.21 35.66 -59.99
N TRP A 29 9.48 36.05 -59.96
CA TRP A 29 10.44 35.64 -58.94
C TRP A 29 10.05 36.16 -57.54
N GLN A 30 9.62 37.42 -57.43
CA GLN A 30 9.14 37.99 -56.18
C GLN A 30 7.91 37.23 -55.65
N THR A 31 6.90 36.98 -56.49
CA THR A 31 5.72 36.21 -56.09
C THR A 31 6.08 34.77 -55.70
N PHE A 32 7.04 34.16 -56.40
CA PHE A 32 7.55 32.84 -56.06
C PHE A 32 8.24 32.82 -54.69
N ALA A 33 9.11 33.80 -54.40
CA ALA A 33 9.79 33.94 -53.12
C ALA A 33 8.80 34.15 -51.96
N GLU A 34 7.81 35.03 -52.12
CA GLU A 34 6.76 35.27 -51.11
C GLU A 34 5.93 34.01 -50.82
N GLN A 35 5.64 33.21 -51.83
CA GLN A 35 4.94 31.93 -51.64
C GLN A 35 5.77 30.93 -50.86
N ILE A 36 7.08 30.86 -51.12
CA ILE A 36 8.02 30.01 -50.38
C ILE A 36 8.10 30.47 -48.91
N GLU A 37 8.29 31.77 -48.66
CA GLU A 37 8.38 32.30 -47.30
C GLU A 37 7.10 32.02 -46.50
N ARG A 38 5.92 32.23 -47.09
CA ARG A 38 4.64 31.89 -46.46
C ARG A 38 4.54 30.40 -46.15
N ALA A 39 4.95 29.53 -47.09
CA ALA A 39 4.92 28.09 -46.88
C ALA A 39 5.88 27.65 -45.75
N ILE A 40 7.09 28.21 -45.70
CA ILE A 40 8.08 27.92 -44.66
C ILE A 40 7.58 28.39 -43.29
N ASN A 41 7.03 29.61 -43.19
CA ASN A 41 6.49 30.13 -41.94
C ASN A 41 5.31 29.29 -41.43
N ALA A 42 4.42 28.85 -42.32
CA ALA A 42 3.31 27.96 -41.96
C ALA A 42 3.81 26.58 -41.48
N ILE A 43 4.86 26.03 -42.10
CA ILE A 43 5.47 24.77 -41.63
C ILE A 43 6.09 24.95 -40.24
N ALA A 44 6.82 26.04 -40.00
CA ALA A 44 7.42 26.33 -38.69
C ALA A 44 6.36 26.47 -37.59
N GLU A 45 5.22 27.10 -37.89
CA GLU A 45 4.07 27.21 -36.97
C GLU A 45 3.49 25.83 -36.61
N ILE A 46 3.24 24.97 -37.61
CA ILE A 46 2.73 23.60 -37.41
C ILE A 46 3.70 22.77 -36.54
N LEU A 47 5.01 22.88 -36.79
CA LEU A 47 6.02 22.21 -35.98
C LEU A 47 6.03 22.71 -34.53
N GLY A 48 5.86 24.02 -34.32
CA GLY A 48 5.73 24.61 -32.98
C GLY A 48 4.52 24.06 -32.22
N ILE A 49 3.36 23.95 -32.87
CA ILE A 49 2.15 23.34 -32.28
C ILE A 49 2.40 21.88 -31.88
N THR A 50 3.16 21.13 -32.68
CA THR A 50 3.46 19.72 -32.41
C THR A 50 4.33 19.55 -31.16
N ASP A 51 5.34 20.40 -30.97
CA ASP A 51 6.20 20.37 -29.77
C ASP A 51 5.41 20.72 -28.49
N ASP A 52 4.53 21.72 -28.55
CA ASP A 52 3.67 22.07 -27.42
C ASP A 52 2.65 20.97 -27.09
N LEU A 53 2.11 20.29 -28.10
CA LEU A 53 1.24 19.13 -27.91
C LEU A 53 2.01 17.97 -27.25
N ASP A 54 3.22 17.66 -27.72
CA ASP A 54 4.07 16.62 -27.14
C ASP A 54 4.41 16.93 -25.67
N LYS A 55 4.70 18.20 -25.34
CA LYS A 55 4.90 18.65 -23.96
C LYS A 55 3.65 18.48 -23.12
N ALA A 56 2.48 18.85 -23.65
CA ALA A 56 1.20 18.70 -22.96
C ALA A 56 0.88 17.22 -22.68
N ILE A 57 1.11 16.33 -23.66
CA ILE A 57 0.93 14.89 -23.50
C ILE A 57 1.87 14.34 -22.43
N LYS A 58 3.16 14.71 -22.44
CA LYS A 58 4.12 14.28 -21.42
C LYS A 58 3.72 14.73 -20.01
N ARG A 59 3.25 15.98 -19.86
CA ARG A 59 2.72 16.49 -18.58
C ARG A 59 1.49 15.71 -18.12
N ALA A 60 0.56 15.41 -19.04
CA ALA A 60 -0.62 14.62 -18.72
C ALA A 60 -0.27 13.18 -18.29
N GLN A 61 0.69 12.55 -18.97
CA GLN A 61 1.19 11.21 -18.61
C GLN A 61 1.87 11.20 -17.24
N ALA A 62 2.70 12.20 -16.94
CA ALA A 62 3.34 12.34 -15.63
C ALA A 62 2.30 12.53 -14.51
N ALA A 63 1.33 13.43 -14.70
CA ALA A 63 0.25 13.65 -13.74
C ALA A 63 -0.61 12.39 -13.52
N ALA A 64 -0.86 11.61 -14.57
CA ALA A 64 -1.59 10.34 -14.46
C ALA A 64 -0.79 9.28 -13.68
N ALA A 65 0.53 9.21 -13.87
CA ALA A 65 1.40 8.33 -13.10
C ALA A 65 1.43 8.71 -11.61
N GLU A 66 1.62 10.01 -11.30
CA GLU A 66 1.58 10.53 -9.93
C GLU A 66 0.24 10.23 -9.23
N ALA A 67 -0.88 10.41 -9.93
CA ALA A 67 -2.20 10.09 -9.41
C ALA A 67 -2.38 8.59 -9.11
N LYS A 68 -1.82 7.72 -9.96
CA LYS A 68 -1.82 6.27 -9.74
C LYS A 68 -0.99 5.90 -8.50
N ASP A 69 0.22 6.43 -8.39
CA ASP A 69 1.11 6.14 -7.25
C ASP A 69 0.48 6.61 -5.93
N ALA A 70 -0.17 7.79 -5.92
CA ALA A 70 -0.89 8.28 -4.75
C ALA A 70 -2.09 7.40 -4.38
N ALA A 71 -2.84 6.89 -5.36
CA ALA A 71 -3.95 5.97 -5.12
C ALA A 71 -3.47 4.63 -4.55
N ASP A 72 -2.40 4.06 -5.10
CA ASP A 72 -1.80 2.80 -4.62
C ASP A 72 -1.26 2.96 -3.19
N ALA A 73 -0.59 4.07 -2.88
CA ALA A 73 -0.13 4.38 -1.52
C ALA A 73 -1.28 4.53 -0.52
N SER A 74 -2.38 5.20 -0.92
CA SER A 74 -3.58 5.34 -0.08
C SER A 74 -4.27 4.01 0.18
N ALA A 75 -4.35 3.14 -0.83
CA ALA A 75 -4.89 1.80 -0.70
C ALA A 75 -4.06 0.95 0.27
N ALA A 76 -2.72 1.00 0.15
CA ALA A 76 -1.81 0.30 1.06
C ALA A 76 -1.95 0.78 2.52
N ALA A 77 -2.01 2.09 2.77
CA ALA A 77 -2.22 2.64 4.11
C ALA A 77 -3.58 2.25 4.71
N THR A 78 -4.62 2.22 3.89
CA THR A 78 -5.96 1.77 4.30
C THR A 78 -5.94 0.28 4.66
N ALA A 79 -5.28 -0.55 3.86
CA ALA A 79 -5.14 -1.98 4.11
C ALA A 79 -4.36 -2.24 5.42
N ALA A 80 -3.27 -1.53 5.65
CA ALA A 80 -2.51 -1.61 6.91
C ALA A 80 -3.36 -1.22 8.13
N THR A 81 -4.14 -0.14 8.02
CA THR A 81 -5.05 0.29 9.10
C THR A 81 -6.13 -0.75 9.39
N LYS A 82 -6.78 -1.31 8.36
CA LYS A 82 -7.78 -2.36 8.52
C LYS A 82 -7.17 -3.62 9.14
N ARG A 83 -5.98 -4.01 8.71
CA ARG A 83 -5.22 -5.12 9.26
C ARG A 83 -4.96 -4.86 10.75
N GLU A 84 -4.48 -3.69 11.15
CA GLU A 84 -4.28 -3.36 12.57
C GLU A 84 -5.59 -3.44 13.38
N GLN A 85 -6.67 -2.84 12.89
CA GLN A 85 -7.98 -2.92 13.56
C GLN A 85 -8.50 -4.36 13.68
N ALA A 86 -8.23 -5.21 12.69
CA ALA A 86 -8.62 -6.61 12.73
C ALA A 86 -7.87 -7.38 13.82
N LEU A 87 -6.59 -7.04 14.08
CA LEU A 87 -5.80 -7.60 15.18
C LEU A 87 -6.27 -7.09 16.53
N VAL A 88 -6.41 -5.77 16.70
CA VAL A 88 -6.83 -5.17 17.96
C VAL A 88 -8.14 -5.80 18.44
N ASN A 89 -9.08 -6.02 17.51
CA ASN A 89 -10.38 -6.63 17.79
C ASN A 89 -10.38 -8.18 17.70
N SER A 90 -9.22 -8.83 17.55
CA SER A 90 -9.11 -10.28 17.43
C SER A 90 -9.30 -10.99 18.77
N TYR A 91 -9.78 -12.23 18.72
CA TYR A 91 -10.01 -13.08 19.89
C TYR A 91 -9.64 -14.53 19.59
N ILE A 92 -9.60 -15.38 20.62
CA ILE A 92 -9.33 -16.81 20.49
C ILE A 92 -10.63 -17.63 20.55
N ASP A 93 -10.67 -18.76 19.87
CA ASP A 93 -11.74 -19.76 19.92
C ASP A 93 -11.11 -21.15 20.13
N PRO A 94 -11.42 -21.89 21.21
CA PRO A 94 -12.33 -21.50 22.29
C PRO A 94 -11.80 -20.35 23.16
N ASP A 95 -12.70 -19.68 23.90
CA ASP A 95 -12.38 -18.53 24.77
C ASP A 95 -11.40 -18.86 25.92
N THR A 96 -11.17 -20.15 26.21
CA THR A 96 -10.26 -20.61 27.27
C THR A 96 -9.37 -21.74 26.74
N VAL A 97 -8.07 -21.48 26.72
CA VAL A 97 -7.04 -22.39 26.17
C VAL A 97 -5.83 -22.54 27.09
N LEU A 98 -5.82 -21.84 28.22
CA LEU A 98 -4.71 -21.82 29.15
C LEU A 98 -5.02 -22.73 30.36
N SER A 99 -3.98 -23.38 30.87
CA SER A 99 -3.96 -24.04 32.17
C SER A 99 -2.57 -23.87 32.76
N ALA A 100 -2.46 -23.79 34.09
CA ALA A 100 -1.20 -23.52 34.76
C ALA A 100 -0.94 -24.49 35.92
N SER A 101 0.33 -24.77 36.13
CA SER A 101 0.94 -25.41 37.29
C SER A 101 1.96 -24.44 37.90
N PRO A 102 2.58 -24.72 39.07
CA PRO A 102 3.54 -23.81 39.68
C PRO A 102 4.75 -23.45 38.80
N THR A 103 5.09 -24.27 37.80
CA THR A 103 6.28 -24.08 36.96
C THR A 103 5.98 -23.96 35.47
N THR A 104 4.77 -24.26 35.04
CA THR A 104 4.47 -24.44 33.61
C THR A 104 3.06 -24.00 33.28
N ILE A 105 2.92 -23.25 32.19
CA ILE A 105 1.65 -22.92 31.55
C ILE A 105 1.52 -23.78 30.31
N THR A 106 0.39 -24.46 30.17
CA THR A 106 0.02 -25.23 28.98
C THR A 106 -1.01 -24.45 28.17
N ILE A 107 -0.76 -24.35 26.86
CA ILE A 107 -1.60 -23.67 25.88
C ILE A 107 -2.20 -24.73 24.96
N ALA A 108 -3.52 -24.87 24.93
CA ALA A 108 -4.22 -25.71 23.97
C ALA A 108 -4.19 -25.08 22.57
N ALA A 109 -4.23 -25.93 21.54
CA ALA A 109 -4.42 -25.48 20.18
C ALA A 109 -5.75 -24.71 20.06
N HIS A 110 -5.76 -23.63 19.28
CA HIS A 110 -6.90 -22.74 19.18
C HIS A 110 -6.95 -22.06 17.82
N SER A 111 -8.07 -21.41 17.51
CA SER A 111 -8.18 -20.54 16.34
C SER A 111 -8.17 -19.09 16.79
N ARG A 112 -7.36 -18.27 16.13
CA ARG A 112 -7.40 -16.82 16.23
C ARG A 112 -8.42 -16.29 15.23
N MET A 113 -9.41 -15.57 15.72
CA MET A 113 -10.48 -14.97 14.93
C MET A 113 -10.22 -13.47 14.80
N TYR A 114 -10.06 -12.97 13.58
CA TYR A 114 -9.86 -11.55 13.30
C TYR A 114 -11.18 -10.85 13.00
N ALA A 115 -11.26 -9.55 13.27
CA ALA A 115 -12.51 -8.80 13.06
C ALA A 115 -12.87 -8.56 11.59
N ASP A 116 -11.95 -8.84 10.66
CA ASP A 116 -12.22 -8.87 9.22
C ASP A 116 -12.88 -10.18 8.75
N GLY A 117 -13.12 -11.12 9.67
CA GLY A 117 -13.76 -12.41 9.42
C GLY A 117 -12.77 -13.52 9.04
N THR A 118 -11.48 -13.22 8.91
CA THR A 118 -10.45 -14.24 8.70
C THR A 118 -10.13 -14.96 10.02
N SER A 119 -9.55 -16.15 9.91
CA SER A 119 -9.07 -16.90 11.06
C SER A 119 -7.78 -17.66 10.76
N ALA A 120 -7.00 -17.90 11.81
CA ALA A 120 -5.75 -18.65 11.75
C ALA A 120 -5.71 -19.70 12.86
N SER A 121 -5.43 -20.97 12.51
CA SER A 121 -5.27 -22.03 13.51
C SER A 121 -3.87 -21.96 14.10
N VAL A 122 -3.76 -21.94 15.42
CA VAL A 122 -2.51 -21.84 16.18
C VAL A 122 -2.29 -23.14 16.95
N ASN A 123 -1.10 -23.72 16.79
CA ASN A 123 -0.71 -24.92 17.50
C ASN A 123 -0.50 -24.61 18.99
N GLY A 124 -0.99 -25.49 19.85
CA GLY A 124 -0.73 -25.40 21.29
C GLY A 124 0.75 -25.63 21.64
N GLY A 125 1.09 -25.43 22.90
CA GLY A 125 2.45 -25.57 23.41
C GLY A 125 2.53 -25.39 24.91
N THR A 126 3.76 -25.25 25.42
CA THR A 126 4.01 -25.00 26.84
C THR A 126 5.07 -23.92 27.00
N VAL A 127 4.94 -23.13 28.06
CA VAL A 127 5.93 -22.13 28.48
C VAL A 127 6.15 -22.22 29.98
N ASN A 128 7.32 -21.79 30.45
CA ASN A 128 7.59 -21.72 31.88
C ASN A 128 6.72 -20.62 32.51
N ALA A 129 6.09 -20.94 33.64
CA ALA A 129 5.47 -19.95 34.49
C ALA A 129 6.55 -19.11 35.18
N THR A 130 6.22 -17.89 35.60
CA THR A 130 7.14 -17.02 36.34
C THR A 130 7.28 -17.49 37.79
N ALA A 131 6.42 -17.01 38.70
CA ALA A 131 6.39 -17.43 40.09
C ALA A 131 4.97 -17.82 40.53
N ALA A 132 4.91 -18.83 41.41
CA ALA A 132 3.67 -19.22 42.05
C ALA A 132 3.04 -18.06 42.84
N GLY A 133 1.72 -17.90 42.71
CA GLY A 133 0.95 -16.82 43.34
C GLY A 133 0.79 -15.57 42.46
N ASP A 134 1.55 -15.45 41.37
CA ASP A 134 1.45 -14.34 40.42
C ASP A 134 0.44 -14.63 39.28
N ALA A 135 0.17 -13.61 38.47
CA ALA A 135 -0.58 -13.73 37.22
C ALA A 135 0.36 -13.55 36.03
N ASP A 136 0.29 -14.50 35.10
CA ASP A 136 1.08 -14.50 33.87
C ASP A 136 0.19 -14.21 32.66
N TYR A 137 0.67 -13.34 31.78
CA TYR A 137 0.05 -13.00 30.50
C TYR A 137 0.78 -13.71 29.38
N VAL A 138 0.06 -14.52 28.61
CA VAL A 138 0.60 -15.30 27.49
C VAL A 138 0.32 -14.59 26.17
N PHE A 139 1.34 -14.45 25.33
CA PHE A 139 1.23 -13.87 24.01
C PHE A 139 2.23 -14.51 23.03
N TYR A 140 2.11 -14.18 21.75
CA TYR A 140 3.08 -14.55 20.71
C TYR A 140 3.19 -13.44 19.67
N VAL A 141 4.21 -13.52 18.81
CA VAL A 141 4.41 -12.62 17.68
C VAL A 141 4.17 -13.39 16.38
N ASP A 142 3.28 -12.89 15.54
CA ASP A 142 2.93 -13.48 14.24
C ASP A 142 2.67 -12.37 13.21
N PRO A 143 3.71 -11.90 12.50
CA PRO A 143 3.58 -10.80 11.55
C PRO A 143 2.71 -11.15 10.34
N GLU A 144 2.77 -12.42 9.91
CA GLU A 144 2.06 -12.91 8.73
C GLU A 144 0.58 -13.19 9.04
N ARG A 145 0.26 -13.50 10.30
CA ARG A 145 -1.10 -13.84 10.80
C ARG A 145 -1.64 -15.13 10.21
N ASP A 146 -0.72 -16.02 9.88
CA ASP A 146 -1.02 -17.32 9.28
C ASP A 146 -1.18 -18.41 10.37
N GLY A 147 -0.82 -18.10 11.62
CA GLY A 147 -0.89 -19.05 12.73
C GLY A 147 0.17 -20.15 12.62
N GLY A 148 -0.25 -21.40 12.78
CA GLY A 148 0.62 -22.57 12.79
C GLY A 148 1.43 -22.68 14.08
N THR A 149 2.73 -22.97 13.96
CA THR A 149 3.62 -23.08 15.12
C THR A 149 4.16 -21.71 15.50
N VAL A 150 3.81 -21.23 16.68
CA VAL A 150 4.24 -19.94 17.21
C VAL A 150 5.15 -20.12 18.43
N THR A 151 5.99 -19.12 18.71
CA THR A 151 6.76 -19.07 19.96
C THR A 151 6.01 -18.27 21.00
N TYR A 152 5.44 -18.97 21.99
CA TYR A 152 4.76 -18.34 23.11
C TYR A 152 5.74 -17.65 24.06
N GLN A 153 5.30 -16.54 24.62
CA GLN A 153 6.02 -15.72 25.58
C GLN A 153 5.12 -15.41 26.77
N VAL A 154 5.76 -15.11 27.89
CA VAL A 154 5.09 -14.79 29.16
C VAL A 154 5.56 -13.42 29.65
N SER A 155 4.64 -12.64 30.20
CA SER A 155 4.91 -11.38 30.89
C SER A 155 4.10 -11.32 32.18
N THR A 156 4.62 -10.66 33.22
CA THR A 156 3.86 -10.34 34.44
C THR A 156 3.07 -9.03 34.32
N THR A 157 3.20 -8.33 33.19
CA THR A 157 2.40 -7.15 32.84
C THR A 157 1.58 -7.39 31.58
N PRO A 158 0.35 -6.86 31.49
CA PRO A 158 -0.52 -7.07 30.32
C PRO A 158 0.14 -6.58 29.03
N PRO A 159 0.36 -7.45 28.03
CA PRO A 159 0.81 -7.02 26.70
C PRO A 159 -0.33 -6.34 25.94
N THR A 160 0.02 -5.42 25.05
CA THR A 160 -0.94 -4.79 24.12
C THR A 160 -1.06 -5.62 22.86
N GLN A 161 -2.29 -5.94 22.44
CA GLN A 161 -2.58 -6.60 21.16
C GLN A 161 -2.49 -5.58 20.01
N THR A 162 -1.29 -5.38 19.45
CA THR A 162 -1.01 -4.40 18.38
C THR A 162 0.18 -4.83 17.52
N GLY A 163 0.24 -4.35 16.28
CA GLY A 163 1.27 -4.67 15.31
C GLY A 163 1.25 -6.15 14.94
N ASP A 164 2.21 -6.90 15.50
CA ASP A 164 2.37 -8.35 15.30
C ASP A 164 2.10 -9.14 16.59
N THR A 165 1.80 -8.46 17.71
CA THR A 165 1.62 -9.10 19.02
C THR A 165 0.19 -9.59 19.21
N HIS A 166 0.07 -10.88 19.52
CA HIS A 166 -1.16 -11.60 19.69
C HIS A 166 -1.29 -12.08 21.14
N VAL A 167 -2.25 -11.55 21.89
CA VAL A 167 -2.50 -11.94 23.28
C VAL A 167 -3.37 -13.19 23.34
N VAL A 168 -2.95 -14.21 24.07
CA VAL A 168 -3.74 -15.44 24.27
C VAL A 168 -4.66 -15.26 25.48
N GLY A 169 -4.13 -14.69 26.57
CA GLY A 169 -4.90 -14.42 27.77
C GLY A 169 -4.02 -14.30 29.01
N ALA A 170 -4.65 -14.26 30.18
CA ALA A 170 -4.00 -14.24 31.48
C ALA A 170 -4.40 -15.45 32.32
N VAL A 171 -3.45 -16.02 33.05
CA VAL A 171 -3.67 -17.17 33.94
C VAL A 171 -2.98 -16.94 35.28
N ALA A 172 -3.66 -17.28 36.38
CA ALA A 172 -3.07 -17.27 37.71
C ALA A 172 -2.18 -18.51 37.89
N ILE A 173 -0.97 -18.32 38.39
CA ILE A 173 -0.03 -19.42 38.63
C ILE A 173 -0.28 -19.99 40.02
N PRO A 174 -0.73 -21.25 40.15
CA PRO A 174 -1.07 -21.78 41.46
C PRO A 174 0.19 -22.09 42.27
N THR A 175 0.09 -22.03 43.60
CA THR A 175 1.16 -22.46 44.51
C THR A 175 1.33 -23.98 44.53
N THR A 176 0.24 -24.72 44.28
CA THR A 176 0.23 -26.18 44.16
C THR A 176 -0.83 -26.65 43.17
N GLY A 177 -0.64 -27.84 42.60
CA GLY A 177 -1.64 -28.46 41.71
C GLY A 177 -1.71 -27.78 40.34
N THR A 178 -2.89 -27.85 39.72
CA THR A 178 -3.15 -27.24 38.41
C THR A 178 -4.45 -26.45 38.46
N VAL A 179 -4.47 -25.33 37.75
CA VAL A 179 -5.68 -24.55 37.54
C VAL A 179 -5.97 -24.46 36.05
N ASP A 180 -7.21 -24.77 35.68
CA ASP A 180 -7.75 -24.39 34.39
C ASP A 180 -8.13 -22.92 34.48
N GLY A 181 -7.65 -22.09 33.56
CA GLY A 181 -7.86 -20.66 33.69
C GLY A 181 -7.23 -19.93 32.53
N GLY A 182 -7.81 -18.79 32.17
CA GLY A 182 -7.41 -18.06 30.99
C GLY A 182 -8.51 -17.11 30.57
N GLU A 183 -8.51 -15.88 31.09
CA GLU A 183 -9.33 -14.85 30.42
C GLU A 183 -8.54 -14.36 29.21
N GLY A 184 -8.86 -14.95 28.05
CA GLY A 184 -8.39 -14.46 26.75
C GLY A 184 -9.11 -13.19 26.32
N PRO A 185 -8.66 -12.54 25.23
CA PRO A 185 -9.44 -11.47 24.61
C PRO A 185 -10.83 -12.01 24.26
N ARG A 186 -11.87 -11.44 24.87
CA ARG A 186 -13.27 -11.82 24.60
C ARG A 186 -13.83 -10.99 23.47
N ARG A 187 -14.79 -11.56 22.73
CA ARG A 187 -15.48 -10.87 21.63
C ARG A 187 -16.06 -9.52 22.11
N PRO A 188 -15.80 -8.38 21.42
CA PRO A 188 -14.78 -8.15 20.40
C PRO A 188 -13.44 -7.69 21.02
N GLY A 189 -12.42 -8.56 21.01
CA GLY A 189 -11.01 -8.27 21.29
C GLY A 189 -10.59 -7.64 22.63
N TYR A 190 -11.41 -7.68 23.68
CA TYR A 190 -11.04 -7.07 24.97
C TYR A 190 -10.55 -8.10 25.98
N VAL A 191 -9.32 -7.94 26.47
CA VAL A 191 -8.85 -8.62 27.69
C VAL A 191 -9.30 -7.76 28.87
N SER A 192 -10.17 -8.27 29.72
CA SER A 192 -10.59 -7.51 30.92
C SER A 192 -9.40 -7.42 31.89
N PRO A 193 -9.09 -6.24 32.44
CA PRO A 193 -8.15 -6.14 33.55
C PRO A 193 -8.69 -6.95 34.74
N ASN A 194 -8.06 -8.10 34.98
CA ASN A 194 -8.26 -9.07 36.05
C ASN A 194 -9.30 -8.73 37.14
N LYS A 195 -10.35 -9.58 37.23
CA LYS A 195 -11.10 -9.82 38.48
C LYS A 195 -10.40 -10.81 39.43
N PHE A 196 -9.13 -11.18 39.20
CA PHE A 196 -8.41 -12.18 40.01
C PHE A 196 -8.03 -11.71 41.43
N ASN A 197 -8.63 -10.62 41.91
CA ASN A 197 -8.44 -10.13 43.26
C ASN A 197 -9.43 -10.78 44.24
N THR A 198 -9.49 -12.10 44.28
CA THR A 198 -9.94 -12.87 45.45
C THR A 198 -9.39 -14.29 45.32
N VAL A 199 -8.15 -14.49 45.79
CA VAL A 199 -7.78 -15.78 46.35
C VAL A 199 -8.71 -15.99 47.55
N PRO A 200 -9.47 -17.09 47.67
CA PRO A 200 -10.10 -17.42 48.94
C PRO A 200 -8.95 -17.71 49.91
N ASP A 201 -8.79 -16.87 50.92
CA ASP A 201 -8.00 -17.23 52.08
C ASP A 201 -8.62 -18.52 52.67
N GLU A 202 -7.86 -19.61 52.65
CA GLU A 202 -8.11 -20.78 53.52
C GLU A 202 -7.74 -20.46 54.97
#